data_AF-A0A4S4LYC0-F1
#
_entry.id   AF-A0A4S4LYC0-F1
#
_cell.length_a   1.000
_cell.length_b   1.000
_cell.length_c   1.000
_cell.angle_alpha   90.00
_cell.angle_beta   90.00
_cell.angle_gamma   90.00
#
_symmetry.space_group_name_H-M   'P 1'
#
loop_
_entity.id
_entity.type
_entity.pdbx_description
1 polymer ?
#
loop_
_entity_poly.entity_id
_entity_poly.type
_entity_poly.pdbx_seq_one_letter_code
_entity_poly.pdbx_strand_id
1 'polypeptide(L)'
;MAYELLSYHPPPAHLYRHDLESFFWVLAWFCAVFNPDLHTVGFIPGWHQNRLQDIGTEKAKFLDSEKEVERVCANTHATYRPFITSWIRYLGIILSDAKDASSTERTNTQRYYALLDAPEDNAPMRSSVVANARRKLLRAREELRDLVTYDAFMQVFTEVPVREL
;
A
#
# COMPACT_ATOMS: atom_id res chain seq x y z
N MET A 1 6.91 7.25 1.15
CA MET A 1 6.05 7.37 2.35
C MET A 1 4.85 6.48 2.19
N ALA A 2 4.65 5.58 3.16
CA ALA A 2 3.60 4.56 3.18
C ALA A 2 2.19 5.14 3.38
N TYR A 3 1.18 4.54 2.75
CA TYR A 3 -0.22 4.96 2.78
C TYR A 3 -0.79 5.05 4.21
N GLU A 4 -0.40 4.14 5.10
CA GLU A 4 -0.82 4.16 6.50
C GLU A 4 -0.29 5.38 7.27
N LEU A 5 0.94 5.84 6.97
CA LEU A 5 1.51 7.06 7.56
C LEU A 5 0.76 8.32 7.09
N LEU A 6 0.14 8.28 5.92
CA LEU A 6 -0.64 9.39 5.36
C LEU A 6 -2.07 9.47 5.92
N SER A 7 -2.52 8.43 6.66
CA SER A 7 -3.92 8.24 7.05
C SER A 7 -4.18 8.44 8.56
N TYR A 8 -3.16 8.66 9.39
CA TYR A 8 -3.27 8.55 10.86
C TYR A 8 -2.81 9.76 11.67
N HIS A 9 -3.44 9.94 12.83
CA HIS A 9 -2.90 10.72 13.95
C HIS A 9 -3.20 10.01 15.29
N PRO A 10 -2.19 9.66 16.12
CA PRO A 10 -0.74 9.83 15.90
C PRO A 10 -0.19 8.88 14.82
N PRO A 11 0.99 9.17 14.22
CA PRO A 11 1.57 8.34 13.17
C PRO A 11 1.85 6.91 13.69
N PRO A 12 1.50 5.85 12.94
CA PRO A 12 1.81 4.48 13.33
C PRO A 12 3.32 4.24 13.40
N ALA A 13 3.73 3.22 14.18
CA ALA A 13 5.13 2.81 14.28
C ALA A 13 5.70 2.50 12.89
N HIS A 14 6.93 2.92 12.63
CA HIS A 14 7.58 2.69 11.35
C HIS A 14 7.94 1.20 11.18
N LEU A 15 7.11 0.46 10.46
CA LEU A 15 7.31 -0.95 10.15
C LEU A 15 8.11 -1.12 8.84
N TYR A 16 8.85 -2.22 8.75
CA TYR A 16 9.63 -2.59 7.56
C TYR A 16 8.82 -2.55 6.24
N ARG A 17 7.53 -2.92 6.28
CA ARG A 17 6.62 -2.83 5.13
C ARG A 17 6.52 -1.42 4.55
N HIS A 18 6.72 -0.38 5.36
CA HIS A 18 6.66 1.01 4.92
C HIS A 18 7.87 1.43 4.09
N ASP A 19 9.03 0.79 4.32
CA ASP A 19 10.21 0.99 3.49
C ASP A 19 9.99 0.38 2.10
N LEU A 20 9.46 -0.84 2.03
CA LEU A 20 9.12 -1.50 0.77
C LEU A 20 8.04 -0.74 -0.01
N GLU A 21 6.98 -0.28 0.68
CA GLU A 21 5.97 0.55 0.05
C GLU A 21 6.56 1.88 -0.46
N SER A 22 7.44 2.51 0.34
CA SER A 22 8.12 3.73 -0.08
C SER A 22 9.03 3.51 -1.29
N PHE A 23 9.74 2.38 -1.33
CA PHE A 23 10.54 1.96 -2.47
C PHE A 23 9.67 1.80 -3.73
N PHE A 24 8.52 1.11 -3.62
CA PHE A 24 7.59 0.97 -4.74
C PHE A 24 7.16 2.33 -5.29
N TRP A 25 6.78 3.28 -4.42
CA TRP A 25 6.34 4.60 -4.88
C TRP A 25 7.44 5.38 -5.61
N VAL A 26 8.69 5.26 -5.15
CA VAL A 26 9.84 5.87 -5.83
C VAL A 26 10.11 5.20 -7.17
N LEU A 27 10.06 3.87 -7.23
CA LEU A 27 10.25 3.10 -8.46
C LEU A 27 9.16 3.44 -9.50
N ALA A 28 7.88 3.44 -9.08
CA ALA A 28 6.75 3.78 -9.94
C ALA A 28 6.85 5.21 -10.47
N TRP A 29 7.19 6.17 -9.61
CA TRP A 29 7.40 7.56 -10.02
C TRP A 29 8.56 7.67 -11.03
N PHE A 30 9.71 7.09 -10.73
CA PHE A 30 10.88 7.12 -11.60
C PHE A 30 10.54 6.52 -12.98
N CYS A 31 9.97 5.33 -13.04
CA CYS A 31 9.57 4.70 -14.30
C CYS A 31 8.51 5.52 -15.07
N ALA A 32 7.63 6.24 -14.37
CA ALA A 32 6.59 7.03 -15.01
C ALA A 32 7.10 8.33 -15.66
N VAL A 33 8.09 9.00 -15.05
CA VAL A 33 8.43 10.38 -15.42
C VAL A 33 9.91 10.66 -15.69
N PHE A 34 10.81 9.68 -15.54
CA PHE A 34 12.21 9.87 -15.89
C PHE A 34 12.41 9.75 -17.40
N ASN A 35 13.10 10.76 -17.96
CA ASN A 35 13.52 10.78 -19.35
C ASN A 35 15.05 10.58 -19.41
N PRO A 36 15.52 9.45 -19.98
CA PRO A 36 16.94 9.14 -20.04
C PRO A 36 17.68 9.97 -21.10
N ASP A 37 17.03 10.43 -22.17
CA ASP A 37 17.67 11.25 -23.21
C ASP A 37 17.98 12.66 -22.71
N LEU A 38 17.08 13.20 -21.89
CA LEU A 38 17.19 14.56 -21.34
C LEU A 38 17.80 14.59 -19.93
N HIS A 39 18.01 13.43 -19.30
CA HIS A 39 18.41 13.28 -17.91
C HIS A 39 17.54 14.13 -16.94
N THR A 40 16.23 14.14 -17.18
CA THR A 40 15.27 14.92 -16.38
C THR A 40 14.26 14.01 -15.71
N VAL A 41 13.85 14.39 -14.50
CA VAL A 41 12.78 13.72 -13.76
C VAL A 41 11.58 14.67 -13.71
N GLY A 42 10.44 14.24 -14.26
CA GLY A 42 9.19 14.98 -14.16
C GLY A 42 8.54 14.89 -12.78
N PHE A 43 7.29 15.35 -12.69
CA PHE A 43 6.49 15.25 -11.47
C PHE A 43 5.10 14.70 -11.80
N ILE A 44 4.53 13.95 -10.86
CA ILE A 44 3.13 13.53 -10.90
C ILE A 44 2.36 14.48 -9.97
N PRO A 45 1.53 15.41 -10.50
CA PRO A 45 0.89 16.44 -9.68
C PRO A 45 0.12 15.86 -8.50
N GLY A 46 -0.63 14.78 -8.74
CA GLY A 46 -1.44 14.11 -7.71
C GLY A 46 -0.62 13.54 -6.55
N TRP A 47 0.66 13.23 -6.75
CA TRP A 47 1.54 12.67 -5.74
C TRP A 47 2.37 13.73 -4.99
N HIS A 48 2.32 14.99 -5.44
CA HIS A 48 3.08 16.13 -4.90
C HIS A 48 2.15 17.23 -4.38
N GLN A 49 1.13 16.85 -3.60
CA GLN A 49 0.16 17.78 -3.03
C GLN A 49 0.53 18.18 -1.60
N ASN A 50 0.00 19.31 -1.13
CA ASN A 50 0.28 19.82 0.22
C ASN A 50 -0.41 19.02 1.33
N ARG A 51 -1.48 18.25 1.01
CA ARG A 51 -2.24 17.47 1.98
C ARG A 51 -1.97 15.98 1.82
N LEU A 52 -1.56 15.33 2.90
CA LEU A 52 -1.23 13.90 2.92
C LEU A 52 -2.42 13.02 2.53
N GLN A 53 -3.64 13.41 2.91
CA GLN A 53 -4.88 12.73 2.54
C GLN A 53 -5.07 12.69 1.02
N ASP A 54 -4.86 13.83 0.35
CA ASP A 54 -5.04 13.94 -1.09
C ASP A 54 -4.00 13.10 -1.84
N ILE A 55 -2.75 13.09 -1.36
CA ILE A 55 -1.69 12.19 -1.87
C ILE A 55 -2.10 10.73 -1.70
N GLY A 56 -2.63 10.37 -0.53
CA GLY A 56 -3.12 9.01 -0.24
C GLY A 56 -4.24 8.59 -1.19
N THR A 57 -5.19 9.48 -1.46
CA THR A 57 -6.29 9.22 -2.42
C THR A 57 -5.77 9.00 -3.84
N GLU A 58 -4.85 9.83 -4.32
CA GLU A 58 -4.29 9.67 -5.68
C GLU A 58 -3.47 8.40 -5.82
N LYS A 59 -2.74 8.00 -4.77
CA LYS A 59 -2.02 6.73 -4.73
C LYS A 59 -2.95 5.52 -4.69
N ALA A 60 -4.04 5.59 -3.91
CA ALA A 60 -5.05 4.54 -3.89
C ALA A 60 -5.69 4.35 -5.28
N LYS A 61 -6.04 5.45 -5.96
CA LYS A 61 -6.53 5.41 -7.35
C LYS A 61 -5.56 4.71 -8.30
N PHE A 62 -4.26 4.95 -8.16
CA PHE A 62 -3.24 4.30 -8.98
C PHE A 62 -3.17 2.78 -8.74
N LEU A 63 -3.37 2.31 -7.50
CA LEU A 63 -3.41 0.87 -7.20
C LEU A 63 -4.72 0.22 -7.69
N ASP A 64 -5.84 0.94 -7.58
CA ASP A 64 -7.18 0.38 -7.79
C ASP A 64 -7.68 0.48 -9.25
N SER A 65 -7.02 1.24 -10.13
CA SER A 65 -7.52 1.56 -11.48
C SER A 65 -6.46 1.49 -12.57
N GLU A 66 -6.61 0.55 -13.51
CA GLU A 66 -5.77 0.44 -14.70
C GLU A 66 -5.78 1.73 -15.54
N LYS A 67 -6.93 2.41 -15.62
CA LYS A 67 -7.04 3.72 -16.31
C LYS A 67 -6.16 4.79 -15.66
N GLU A 68 -6.02 4.75 -14.35
CA GLU A 68 -5.16 5.70 -13.63
C GLU A 68 -3.69 5.37 -13.81
N VAL A 69 -3.33 4.07 -13.89
CA VAL A 69 -1.98 3.65 -14.28
C VAL A 69 -1.65 4.15 -15.69
N GLU A 70 -2.55 3.94 -16.66
CA GLU A 70 -2.40 4.45 -18.03
C GLU A 70 -2.25 5.97 -18.07
N ARG A 71 -3.09 6.70 -17.34
CA ARG A 71 -3.04 8.17 -17.26
C ARG A 71 -1.72 8.67 -16.69
N VAL A 72 -1.24 8.07 -15.60
CA VAL A 72 0.02 8.44 -14.95
C VAL A 72 1.22 8.07 -15.82
N CYS A 73 1.17 6.94 -16.54
CA CYS A 73 2.25 6.42 -17.35
C CYS A 73 2.14 6.79 -18.84
N ALA A 74 1.24 7.70 -19.21
CA ALA A 74 0.97 8.05 -20.61
C ALA A 74 2.21 8.55 -21.36
N ASN A 75 3.09 9.26 -20.65
CA ASN A 75 4.32 9.83 -21.19
C ASN A 75 5.58 9.04 -20.79
N THR A 76 5.42 7.80 -20.29
CA THR A 76 6.55 6.95 -19.91
C THR A 76 7.45 6.69 -21.12
N HIS A 77 8.75 6.96 -20.93
CA HIS A 77 9.78 6.68 -21.92
C HIS A 77 9.81 5.19 -22.30
N ALA A 78 10.07 4.87 -23.57
CA ALA A 78 10.03 3.50 -24.09
C ALA A 78 10.87 2.52 -23.26
N THR A 79 12.06 2.94 -22.82
CA THR A 79 12.97 2.18 -21.94
C THR A 79 12.30 1.70 -20.65
N TYR A 80 11.37 2.48 -20.09
CA TYR A 80 10.73 2.15 -18.80
C TYR A 80 9.36 1.48 -18.94
N ARG A 81 8.78 1.44 -20.15
CA ARG A 81 7.49 0.79 -20.39
C ARG A 81 7.46 -0.68 -19.95
N PRO A 82 8.50 -1.50 -20.22
CA PRO A 82 8.52 -2.88 -19.76
C PRO A 82 8.41 -2.99 -18.23
N PHE A 83 8.99 -2.06 -17.46
CA PHE A 83 8.89 -2.05 -15.99
C PHE A 83 7.48 -1.70 -15.50
N ILE A 84 6.77 -0.81 -16.20
CA ILE A 84 5.37 -0.48 -15.89
C ILE A 84 4.48 -1.72 -16.06
N THR A 85 4.62 -2.43 -17.17
CA THR A 85 3.77 -3.60 -17.50
C THR A 85 4.18 -4.87 -16.75
N SER A 86 5.38 -4.91 -16.16
CA SER A 86 5.89 -5.98 -15.30
C SER A 86 5.89 -5.58 -13.83
N TRP A 87 7.02 -5.13 -13.30
CA TRP A 87 7.26 -4.94 -11.87
C TRP A 87 6.23 -4.04 -11.21
N ILE A 88 5.93 -2.88 -11.80
CA ILE A 88 4.97 -1.94 -11.20
C ILE A 88 3.57 -2.56 -11.12
N ARG A 89 3.15 -3.29 -12.15
CA ARG A 89 1.86 -3.99 -12.15
C ARG A 89 1.78 -5.02 -11.02
N TYR A 90 2.75 -5.92 -10.91
CA TYR A 90 2.70 -7.01 -9.93
C TYR A 90 2.90 -6.52 -8.49
N LEU A 91 3.83 -5.58 -8.27
CA LEU A 91 3.98 -4.93 -6.96
C LEU A 91 2.74 -4.11 -6.60
N GLY A 92 2.10 -3.48 -7.58
CA GLY A 92 0.85 -2.74 -7.41
C GLY A 92 -0.28 -3.64 -6.90
N ILE A 93 -0.38 -4.88 -7.40
CA ILE A 93 -1.35 -5.88 -6.91
C ILE A 93 -1.07 -6.21 -5.44
N ILE A 94 0.19 -6.52 -5.08
CA ILE A 94 0.58 -6.83 -3.70
C ILE A 94 0.21 -5.67 -2.75
N LEU A 95 0.46 -4.43 -3.17
CA LEU A 95 0.14 -3.25 -2.38
C LEU A 95 -1.36 -2.94 -2.33
N SER A 96 -2.11 -3.26 -3.36
CA SER A 96 -3.57 -3.19 -3.34
C SER A 96 -4.14 -4.16 -2.30
N ASP A 97 -3.67 -5.40 -2.30
CA ASP A 97 -4.08 -6.41 -1.30
C ASP A 97 -3.70 -5.96 0.12
N ALA A 98 -2.50 -5.40 0.29
CA ALA A 98 -2.04 -4.85 1.57
C ALA A 98 -2.90 -3.66 2.05
N LYS A 99 -3.33 -2.79 1.15
CA LYS A 99 -4.26 -1.68 1.46
C LYS A 99 -5.61 -2.22 1.95
N ASP A 100 -6.14 -3.26 1.32
CA ASP A 100 -7.41 -3.86 1.71
C ASP A 100 -7.30 -4.63 3.04
N ALA A 101 -6.19 -5.34 3.25
CA ALA A 101 -5.85 -5.97 4.53
C ALA A 101 -5.67 -4.94 5.65
N SER A 102 -5.03 -3.80 5.38
CA SER A 102 -4.91 -2.67 6.32
C SER A 102 -6.27 -2.11 6.73
N SER A 103 -7.19 -1.96 5.78
CA SER A 103 -8.56 -1.52 6.04
C SER A 103 -9.32 -2.51 6.93
N THR A 104 -9.10 -3.81 6.72
CA THR A 104 -9.65 -4.89 7.55
C THR A 104 -9.07 -4.90 8.96
N GLU A 105 -7.74 -4.77 9.10
CA GLU A 105 -7.04 -4.65 10.39
C GLU A 105 -7.61 -3.46 11.18
N ARG A 106 -7.75 -2.31 10.52
CA ARG A 106 -8.27 -1.08 11.14
C ARG A 106 -9.68 -1.28 11.68
N THR A 107 -10.55 -1.90 10.89
CA THR A 107 -11.93 -2.20 11.30
C THR A 107 -11.96 -3.14 12.51
N ASN A 108 -11.12 -4.18 12.51
CA ASN A 108 -11.01 -5.10 13.63
C ASN A 108 -10.41 -4.46 14.88
N THR A 109 -9.42 -3.57 14.72
CA THR A 109 -8.82 -2.76 15.78
C THR A 109 -9.87 -1.89 16.44
N GLN A 110 -10.61 -1.10 15.66
CA GLN A 110 -11.67 -0.22 16.16
C GLN A 110 -12.74 -1.03 16.91
N ARG A 111 -13.17 -2.16 16.35
CA ARG A 111 -14.16 -3.04 17.01
C ARG A 111 -13.64 -3.62 18.32
N TYR A 112 -12.38 -4.06 18.37
CA TYR A 112 -11.79 -4.61 19.58
C TYR A 112 -11.71 -3.57 20.70
N TYR A 113 -11.20 -2.36 20.40
CA TYR A 113 -11.12 -1.29 21.39
C TYR A 113 -12.50 -0.78 21.83
N ALA A 114 -13.46 -0.65 20.92
CA ALA A 114 -14.82 -0.30 21.28
C ALA A 114 -15.46 -1.30 22.27
N LEU A 115 -15.11 -2.59 22.18
CA LEU A 115 -15.56 -3.61 23.14
C LEU A 115 -14.84 -3.52 24.49
N LEU A 116 -13.58 -3.07 24.51
CA LEU A 116 -12.83 -2.86 25.75
C LEU A 116 -13.31 -1.60 26.49
N ASP A 117 -13.60 -0.54 25.75
CA ASP A 117 -14.04 0.75 26.29
C ASP A 117 -15.52 0.75 26.70
N ALA A 118 -16.31 -0.21 26.20
CA ALA A 118 -17.70 -0.37 26.60
C ALA A 118 -17.79 -0.67 28.12
N PRO A 119 -18.81 -0.13 28.84
CA PRO A 119 -19.01 -0.41 30.26
C PRO A 119 -18.99 -1.92 30.52
N GLU A 120 -18.36 -2.36 31.61
CA GLU A 120 -18.40 -3.76 32.02
C GLU A 120 -19.85 -4.14 32.34
N ASP A 121 -20.40 -5.04 31.53
CA ASP A 121 -21.62 -5.76 31.81
C ASP A 121 -21.27 -7.16 32.30
N ASN A 122 -21.99 -7.67 33.30
CA ASN A 122 -21.84 -9.05 33.79
C ASN A 122 -22.41 -10.06 32.79
N ALA A 123 -22.55 -9.69 31.51
CA ALA A 123 -23.06 -10.57 30.47
C ALA A 123 -22.09 -11.74 30.29
N PRO A 124 -22.52 -13.00 30.47
CA PRO A 124 -21.65 -14.18 30.32
C PRO A 124 -20.99 -14.27 28.93
N MET A 125 -21.60 -13.64 27.93
CA MET A 125 -21.12 -13.63 26.56
C MET A 125 -20.01 -12.60 26.28
N ARG A 126 -19.80 -11.62 27.17
CA ARG A 126 -18.82 -10.54 26.94
C ARG A 126 -17.41 -11.07 26.70
N SER A 127 -16.94 -11.95 27.58
CA SER A 127 -15.59 -12.53 27.51
C SER A 127 -15.34 -13.29 26.20
N SER A 128 -16.34 -14.03 25.70
CA SER A 128 -16.21 -14.77 24.44
C SER A 128 -16.21 -13.84 23.22
N VAL A 129 -17.01 -12.76 23.26
CA VAL A 129 -17.04 -11.74 22.19
C VAL A 129 -15.72 -10.97 22.13
N VAL A 130 -15.18 -10.52 23.25
CA VAL A 130 -13.88 -9.84 23.33
C VAL A 130 -12.75 -10.76 22.86
N ALA A 131 -12.73 -12.03 23.29
CA ALA A 131 -11.74 -13.00 22.85
C ALA A 131 -11.81 -13.25 21.33
N ASN A 132 -13.01 -13.33 20.76
CA ASN A 132 -13.20 -13.48 19.31
C ASN A 132 -12.75 -12.23 18.53
N ALA A 133 -13.07 -11.03 19.02
CA ALA A 133 -12.62 -9.78 18.42
C ALA A 133 -11.08 -9.68 18.43
N ARG A 134 -10.44 -10.03 19.56
CA ARG A 134 -8.98 -10.10 19.66
C ARG A 134 -8.39 -11.09 18.65
N ARG A 135 -8.99 -12.27 18.49
CA ARG A 135 -8.52 -13.29 17.52
C ARG A 135 -8.60 -12.77 16.08
N LYS A 136 -9.71 -12.11 15.71
CA LYS A 136 -9.87 -11.49 14.38
C LYS A 136 -8.84 -10.39 14.14
N LEU A 137 -8.57 -9.55 15.15
CA LEU A 137 -7.53 -8.53 15.09
C LEU A 137 -6.14 -9.14 14.86
N LEU A 138 -5.76 -10.15 15.65
CA LEU A 138 -4.44 -10.80 15.50
C LEU A 138 -4.27 -11.42 14.12
N ARG A 139 -5.32 -12.09 13.61
CA ARG A 139 -5.31 -12.67 12.27
C ARG A 139 -5.15 -11.61 11.18
N ALA A 140 -5.89 -10.51 11.25
CA ALA A 140 -5.77 -9.43 10.26
C ALA A 140 -4.39 -8.75 10.29
N ARG A 141 -3.76 -8.64 11.47
CA ARG A 141 -2.38 -8.13 11.60
C ARG A 141 -1.35 -9.06 10.98
N GLU A 142 -1.51 -10.36 11.18
CA GLU A 142 -0.65 -11.39 10.59
C GLU A 142 -0.78 -11.41 9.07
N GLU A 143 -2.02 -11.45 8.55
CA GLU A 143 -2.30 -11.36 7.11
C GLU A 143 -1.66 -10.10 6.49
N LEU A 144 -1.84 -8.93 7.11
CA LEU A 144 -1.21 -7.68 6.63
C LEU A 144 0.33 -7.71 6.67
N ARG A 145 0.92 -8.30 7.71
CA ARG A 145 2.39 -8.39 7.85
C ARG A 145 2.99 -9.24 6.74
N ASP A 146 2.31 -10.31 6.36
CA ASP A 146 2.86 -11.34 5.47
C ASP A 146 2.65 -10.99 3.98
N LEU A 147 1.90 -9.93 3.65
CA LEU A 147 1.69 -9.45 2.28
C LEU A 147 2.86 -8.64 1.71
N VAL A 148 3.43 -7.71 2.49
CA VAL A 148 4.48 -6.78 2.02
C VAL A 148 5.82 -7.18 2.63
N THR A 149 6.47 -8.13 1.98
CA THR A 149 7.75 -8.71 2.43
C THR A 149 8.85 -8.53 1.39
N TYR A 150 10.11 -8.65 1.84
CA TYR A 150 11.26 -8.63 0.95
C TYR A 150 11.16 -9.72 -0.11
N ASP A 151 10.82 -10.94 0.32
CA ASP A 151 10.76 -12.10 -0.55
C ASP A 151 9.69 -11.94 -1.64
N ALA A 152 8.54 -11.36 -1.32
CA ALA A 152 7.51 -11.04 -2.30
C ALA A 152 8.01 -10.04 -3.36
N PHE A 153 8.76 -9.02 -2.94
CA PHE A 153 9.36 -8.05 -3.88
C PHE A 153 10.43 -8.71 -4.76
N MET A 154 11.31 -9.50 -4.16
CA MET A 154 12.37 -10.19 -4.89
C MET A 154 11.81 -11.20 -5.87
N GLN A 155 10.74 -11.91 -5.52
CA GLN A 155 10.05 -12.83 -6.41
C GLN A 155 9.54 -12.11 -7.67
N VAL A 156 8.98 -10.91 -7.54
CA VAL A 156 8.59 -10.10 -8.71
C VAL A 156 9.79 -9.75 -9.57
N PHE A 157 10.92 -9.36 -8.98
CA PHE A 157 12.12 -9.00 -9.75
C PHE A 157 12.79 -10.18 -10.45
N THR A 158 12.71 -11.39 -9.87
CA THR A 158 13.33 -12.58 -10.44
C THR A 158 12.43 -13.30 -11.45
N GLU A 159 11.13 -13.40 -11.17
CA GLU A 159 10.20 -14.21 -11.98
C GLU A 159 9.52 -13.42 -13.09
N VAL A 160 9.51 -12.08 -13.01
CA VAL A 160 8.93 -11.22 -14.03
C VAL A 160 10.05 -10.49 -14.79
N PRO A 161 10.62 -11.12 -15.84
CA PRO A 161 11.70 -10.51 -16.59
C PRO A 161 11.21 -9.27 -17.34
N VAL A 162 11.95 -8.19 -17.18
CA VAL A 162 11.80 -6.99 -17.99
C VAL A 162 12.38 -7.29 -19.36
N ARG A 163 11.52 -7.55 -20.34
CA ARG A 163 11.97 -7.80 -21.72
C ARG A 163 12.25 -6.47 -22.41
N GLU A 164 13.45 -6.31 -22.95
CA GLU A 164 13.78 -5.20 -23.85
C GLU A 164 12.90 -5.30 -25.11
N LEU A 165 12.42 -4.14 -25.59
CA LEU A 165 11.71 -3.99 -26.86
C LEU A 165 12.72 -3.79 -28.00
#